data_AF-A0A355V701-F1
#
_entry.id   AF-A0A355V701-F1
#
_cell.length_a   1.000
_cell.length_b   1.000
_cell.length_c   1.000
_cell.angle_alpha   90.00
_cell.angle_beta   90.00
_cell.angle_gamma   90.00
#
_symmetry.space_group_name_H-M   'P 1'
#
loop_
_entity.id
_entity.type
_entity.pdbx_description
1 polymer ?
#
loop_
_entity_poly.entity_id
_entity_poly.type
_entity_poly.pdbx_seq_one_letter_code
_entity_poly.pdbx_strand_id
1 'polypeptide(L)'
;MTSLPADGLIVVAKADCPTCRLIEPLLTELSAAGPLQVLVQDDPEFAASLPSTHFDQSLEHSWRLNTEFVPTLIRFENGQETARTYGWDKAEWRAISGLTDLGEELPVMRPGCGSKTLEPGIAEKLELAFGDVKLQSREIDVSAEDDDIEACYARGWS
;
A
#
# COMPACT_ATOMS: atom_id res chain seq x y z
N MET A 1 1.76 -7.88 14.44
CA MET A 1 1.32 -6.91 13.41
C MET A 1 0.19 -6.09 13.99
N THR A 2 0.20 -4.79 13.75
CA THR A 2 -0.90 -3.92 14.15
C THR A 2 -2.10 -4.24 13.27
N SER A 3 -3.24 -4.60 13.85
CA SER A 3 -4.45 -4.86 13.04
C SER A 3 -4.96 -3.57 12.41
N LEU A 4 -5.53 -3.66 11.19
CA LEU A 4 -6.31 -2.57 10.62
C LEU A 4 -7.52 -2.26 11.52
N PRO A 5 -7.95 -0.99 11.63
CA PRO A 5 -9.11 -0.62 12.43
C PRO A 5 -10.40 -1.22 11.84
N ALA A 6 -11.35 -1.55 12.70
CA ALA A 6 -12.69 -1.93 12.27
C ALA A 6 -13.47 -0.73 11.72
N ASP A 7 -13.30 0.44 12.33
CA ASP A 7 -13.99 1.68 11.97
C ASP A 7 -13.00 2.85 11.95
N GLY A 8 -13.19 3.78 11.04
CA GLY A 8 -12.42 5.02 10.96
C GLY A 8 -11.77 5.24 9.61
N LEU A 9 -10.69 6.02 9.61
CA LEU A 9 -9.94 6.37 8.41
C LEU A 9 -8.57 5.70 8.40
N ILE A 10 -8.13 5.30 7.22
CA ILE A 10 -6.77 4.85 6.95
C ILE A 10 -6.18 5.72 5.86
N VAL A 11 -4.98 6.24 6.07
CA VAL A 11 -4.22 6.93 5.02
C VAL A 11 -3.00 6.09 4.70
N VAL A 12 -2.85 5.69 3.43
CA VAL A 12 -1.63 5.07 2.92
C VAL A 12 -0.80 6.13 2.20
N ALA A 13 0.45 6.30 2.60
CA ALA A 13 1.33 7.34 2.11
C ALA A 13 2.77 6.85 1.94
N LYS A 14 3.55 7.62 1.19
CA LYS A 14 5.00 7.44 1.06
C LYS A 14 5.71 8.78 0.96
N ALA A 15 6.84 8.91 1.64
CA ALA A 15 7.63 10.13 1.77
C ALA A 15 8.22 10.63 0.44
N ASP A 16 8.55 9.73 -0.49
CA ASP A 16 9.06 10.08 -1.81
C ASP A 16 7.99 10.66 -2.77
N CYS A 17 6.70 10.65 -2.37
CA CYS A 17 5.59 11.22 -3.14
C CYS A 17 5.36 12.70 -2.77
N PRO A 18 5.50 13.64 -3.73
CA PRO A 18 5.26 15.07 -3.47
C PRO A 18 3.83 15.36 -2.99
N THR A 19 2.84 14.62 -3.47
CA THR A 19 1.44 14.77 -3.05
C THR A 19 1.22 14.24 -1.63
N CYS A 20 1.93 13.20 -1.20
CA CYS A 20 1.90 12.75 0.19
C CYS A 20 2.48 13.83 1.12
N ARG A 21 3.62 14.45 0.75
CA ARG A 21 4.21 15.57 1.50
C ARG A 21 3.29 16.79 1.57
N LEU A 22 2.53 17.05 0.50
CA LEU A 22 1.53 18.12 0.46
C LEU A 22 0.41 17.90 1.49
N ILE A 23 -0.08 16.66 1.65
CA ILE A 23 -1.18 16.33 2.57
C ILE A 23 -0.71 15.98 3.99
N GLU A 24 0.60 15.79 4.21
CA GLU A 24 1.18 15.41 5.51
C GLU A 24 0.67 16.29 6.67
N PRO A 25 0.58 17.63 6.55
CA PRO A 25 0.04 18.48 7.62
C PRO A 25 -1.43 18.19 7.96
N LEU A 26 -2.23 17.72 7.00
CA LEU A 26 -3.66 17.43 7.19
C LEU A 26 -3.91 16.18 8.05
N LEU A 27 -2.92 15.30 8.20
CA LEU A 27 -3.05 14.08 8.99
C LEU A 27 -3.34 14.37 10.47
N THR A 28 -2.83 15.49 10.98
CA THR A 28 -3.12 15.94 12.35
C THR A 28 -4.58 16.36 12.50
N GLU A 29 -5.12 17.07 11.50
CA GLU A 29 -6.52 17.49 11.49
C GLU A 29 -7.46 16.27 11.41
N LEU A 30 -7.15 15.31 10.54
CA LEU A 30 -7.89 14.05 10.45
C LEU A 30 -7.85 13.26 11.77
N SER A 31 -6.67 13.16 12.39
CA SER A 31 -6.52 12.44 13.67
C SER A 31 -7.24 13.12 14.84
N ALA A 32 -7.41 14.45 14.78
CA ALA A 32 -8.16 15.19 15.79
C ALA A 32 -9.69 15.01 15.63
N ALA A 33 -10.15 14.80 14.40
CA ALA A 33 -11.57 14.64 14.08
C ALA A 33 -12.13 13.24 14.41
N GLY A 34 -11.28 12.20 14.41
CA GLY A 34 -11.70 10.84 14.72
C GLY A 34 -10.59 9.80 14.57
N PRO A 35 -10.93 8.50 14.69
CA PRO A 35 -9.96 7.42 14.53
C PRO A 35 -9.30 7.47 13.15
N LEU A 36 -7.97 7.60 13.16
CA LEU A 36 -7.12 7.59 11.98
C LEU A 36 -6.01 6.56 12.21
N GLN A 37 -5.66 5.83 11.17
CA GLN A 37 -4.41 5.08 11.06
C GLN A 37 -3.63 5.57 9.84
N VAL A 38 -2.34 5.85 9.97
CA VAL A 38 -1.48 6.24 8.85
C VAL A 38 -0.47 5.11 8.58
N LEU A 39 -0.43 4.61 7.36
CA LEU A 39 0.49 3.56 6.91
C LEU A 39 1.53 4.17 5.97
N VAL A 40 2.80 4.10 6.35
CA VAL A 40 3.91 4.70 5.58
C VAL A 40 4.78 3.61 4.96
N GLN A 41 5.03 3.70 3.66
CA GLN A 41 5.66 2.62 2.89
C GLN A 41 7.20 2.67 2.83
N ASP A 42 7.82 3.82 3.07
CA ASP A 42 9.22 4.05 2.68
C ASP A 42 10.09 4.75 3.75
N ASP A 43 9.54 5.65 4.56
CA ASP A 43 10.30 6.44 5.53
C ASP A 43 9.59 6.50 6.90
N PRO A 44 10.14 5.90 7.98
CA PRO A 44 9.51 5.92 9.30
C PRO A 44 9.36 7.32 9.91
N GLU A 45 10.06 8.34 9.39
CA GLU A 45 9.97 9.70 9.90
C GLU A 45 8.76 10.48 9.36
N PHE A 46 8.14 10.04 8.26
CA PHE A 46 6.95 10.68 7.70
C PHE A 46 5.80 10.61 8.71
N ALA A 47 5.22 11.76 9.07
CA ALA A 47 4.15 11.85 10.06
C ALA A 47 4.44 11.13 11.40
N ALA A 48 5.72 10.95 11.79
CA ALA A 48 6.12 10.22 12.99
C ALA A 48 5.65 10.86 14.31
N SER A 49 5.26 12.15 14.28
CA SER A 49 4.67 12.85 15.43
C SER A 49 3.27 12.36 15.78
N LEU A 50 2.57 11.67 14.88
CA LEU A 50 1.25 11.11 15.12
C LEU A 50 1.37 9.68 15.69
N PRO A 51 0.83 9.40 16.89
CA PRO A 51 0.87 8.06 17.49
C PRO A 51 0.17 6.98 16.65
N SER A 52 -0.74 7.39 15.76
CA SER A 52 -1.46 6.53 14.82
C SER A 52 -0.69 6.22 13.54
N THR A 53 0.53 6.75 13.39
CA THR A 53 1.41 6.45 12.26
C THR A 53 2.16 5.14 12.48
N HIS A 54 2.14 4.29 11.47
CA HIS A 54 2.86 3.03 11.44
C HIS A 54 3.69 2.96 10.16
N PHE A 55 4.98 2.68 10.36
CA PHE A 55 5.87 2.34 9.27
C PHE A 55 5.57 0.91 8.80
N ASP A 56 4.96 0.78 7.62
CA ASP A 56 4.59 -0.48 6.99
C ASP A 56 5.80 -1.10 6.27
N GLN A 57 6.84 -1.41 7.04
CA GLN A 57 8.14 -1.85 6.51
C GLN A 57 8.05 -3.09 5.62
N SER A 58 7.17 -4.04 5.96
CA SER A 58 6.94 -5.24 5.15
C SER A 58 6.01 -5.01 3.96
N LEU A 59 5.37 -3.83 3.89
CA LEU A 59 4.31 -3.47 2.95
C LEU A 59 3.05 -4.36 3.02
N GLU A 60 2.94 -5.22 4.04
CA GLU A 60 1.84 -6.18 4.12
C GLU A 60 0.49 -5.48 4.26
N HIS A 61 0.39 -4.41 5.06
CA HIS A 61 -0.88 -3.71 5.24
C HIS A 61 -1.29 -3.02 3.93
N SER A 62 -0.37 -2.29 3.32
CA SER A 62 -0.58 -1.61 2.04
C SER A 62 -0.98 -2.59 0.93
N TRP A 63 -0.36 -3.78 0.92
CA TRP A 63 -0.63 -4.84 -0.05
C TRP A 63 -1.99 -5.49 0.19
N ARG A 64 -2.33 -5.83 1.45
CA ARG A 64 -3.66 -6.39 1.80
C ARG A 64 -4.80 -5.42 1.53
N LEU A 65 -4.54 -4.11 1.66
CA LEU A 65 -5.47 -3.04 1.26
C LEU A 65 -5.57 -2.87 -0.26
N ASN A 66 -4.78 -3.61 -1.04
CA ASN A 66 -4.66 -3.48 -2.49
C ASN A 66 -4.48 -2.01 -2.90
N THR A 67 -3.52 -1.34 -2.27
CA THR A 67 -3.25 0.09 -2.52
C THR A 67 -2.42 0.23 -3.78
N GLU A 68 -2.99 0.86 -4.81
CA GLU A 68 -2.32 1.08 -6.10
C GLU A 68 -1.67 2.47 -6.20
N PHE A 69 -2.26 3.46 -5.53
CA PHE A 69 -1.85 4.86 -5.58
C PHE A 69 -1.63 5.43 -4.19
N VAL A 70 -0.81 6.46 -4.09
CA VAL A 70 -0.53 7.18 -2.85
C VAL A 70 -0.46 8.70 -3.12
N PRO A 71 -0.99 9.55 -2.23
CA PRO A 71 -1.72 9.17 -1.02
C PRO A 71 -3.09 8.56 -1.35
N THR A 72 -3.55 7.64 -0.50
CA THR A 72 -4.90 7.08 -0.56
C THR A 72 -5.53 7.19 0.82
N LEU A 73 -6.63 7.94 0.92
CA LEU A 73 -7.52 7.94 2.08
C LEU A 73 -8.60 6.88 1.89
N ILE A 74 -8.80 6.04 2.90
CA ILE A 74 -9.78 4.94 2.92
C ILE A 74 -10.68 5.10 4.15
N ARG A 75 -11.98 4.85 3.99
CA ARG A 75 -12.93 4.72 5.10
C ARG A 75 -13.25 3.26 5.35
N PHE A 76 -13.15 2.88 6.61
CA PHE A 76 -13.57 1.58 7.12
C PHE A 76 -14.80 1.73 8.01
N GLU A 77 -15.76 0.83 7.82
CA GLU A 77 -16.94 0.67 8.67
C GLU A 77 -17.20 -0.83 8.88
N ASN A 78 -17.32 -1.27 10.13
CA ASN A 78 -17.52 -2.67 10.53
C ASN A 78 -16.50 -3.65 9.93
N GLY A 79 -15.23 -3.23 9.80
CA GLY A 79 -14.13 -4.03 9.28
C GLY A 79 -14.08 -4.12 7.76
N GLN A 80 -14.92 -3.37 7.06
CA GLN A 80 -14.97 -3.34 5.60
C GLN A 80 -14.68 -1.94 5.09
N GLU A 81 -13.91 -1.87 4.01
CA GLU A 81 -13.75 -0.64 3.25
C GLU A 81 -15.06 -0.22 2.58
N THR A 82 -15.48 1.03 2.78
CA THR A 82 -16.68 1.60 2.17
C THR A 82 -16.41 2.70 1.15
N ALA A 83 -15.23 3.34 1.21
CA ALA A 83 -14.81 4.35 0.23
C ALA A 83 -13.28 4.51 0.23
N ARG A 84 -12.72 4.89 -0.93
CA ARG A 84 -11.32 5.30 -1.07
C ARG A 84 -11.14 6.45 -2.06
N THR A 85 -10.00 7.12 -1.97
CA THR A 85 -9.54 8.15 -2.93
C THR A 85 -8.35 7.68 -3.74
N TYR A 86 -7.96 8.45 -4.76
CA TYR A 86 -6.79 8.18 -5.61
C TYR A 86 -5.94 9.45 -5.77
N GLY A 87 -4.92 9.60 -4.92
CA GLY A 87 -4.16 10.85 -4.81
C GLY A 87 -4.90 11.88 -3.97
N TRP A 88 -4.71 13.17 -4.28
CA TRP A 88 -5.39 14.26 -3.60
C TRP A 88 -6.46 14.85 -4.51
N ASP A 89 -7.72 14.70 -4.12
CA ASP A 89 -8.83 15.53 -4.58
C ASP A 89 -9.53 16.11 -3.36
N LYS A 90 -9.61 17.44 -3.29
CA LYS A 90 -10.14 18.15 -2.13
C LYS A 90 -11.59 17.76 -1.85
N ALA A 91 -12.43 17.63 -2.87
CA ALA A 91 -13.84 17.31 -2.68
C ALA A 91 -14.01 15.86 -2.19
N GLU A 92 -13.27 14.92 -2.76
CA GLU A 92 -13.31 13.51 -2.33
C GLU A 92 -12.78 13.33 -0.90
N TRP A 93 -11.64 13.95 -0.57
CA TRP A 93 -11.09 13.86 0.78
C TRP A 93 -12.02 14.46 1.83
N ARG A 94 -12.67 15.60 1.53
CA ARG A 94 -13.69 16.20 2.40
C ARG A 94 -14.91 15.29 2.55
N ALA A 95 -15.39 14.70 1.45
CA ALA A 95 -16.53 13.79 1.47
C ALA A 95 -16.24 12.51 2.29
N ILE A 96 -15.08 11.88 2.09
CA ILE A 96 -14.69 10.67 2.81
C ILE A 96 -14.35 10.97 4.27
N SER A 97 -13.66 12.08 4.58
CA SER A 97 -13.31 12.41 5.97
C SER A 97 -14.49 12.96 6.77
N GLY A 98 -15.45 13.61 6.11
CA GLY A 98 -16.53 14.37 6.75
C GLY A 98 -16.12 15.78 7.19
N LEU A 99 -14.89 16.21 6.89
CA LEU A 99 -14.37 17.53 7.25
C LEU A 99 -14.55 18.50 6.10
N THR A 100 -15.47 19.47 6.22
CA THR A 100 -15.83 20.38 5.11
C THR A 100 -14.74 21.36 4.74
N ASP A 101 -13.83 21.69 5.66
CA ASP A 101 -12.81 22.71 5.48
C ASP A 101 -11.41 22.13 5.24
N LEU A 102 -11.26 20.80 5.28
CA LEU A 102 -10.00 20.09 5.12
C LEU A 102 -9.22 20.57 3.89
N GLY A 103 -7.95 20.97 4.07
CA GLY A 103 -7.07 21.39 2.98
C GLY A 103 -7.55 22.64 2.25
N GLU A 104 -8.17 23.61 2.94
CA GLU A 104 -8.66 24.86 2.35
C GLU A 104 -7.60 25.56 1.48
N GLU A 105 -6.39 25.70 2.01
CA GLU A 105 -5.23 26.34 1.35
C GLU A 105 -4.53 25.46 0.29
N LEU A 106 -4.91 24.19 0.15
CA LEU A 106 -4.30 23.29 -0.84
C LEU A 106 -4.93 23.47 -2.24
N PRO A 107 -4.25 23.08 -3.33
CA PRO A 107 -4.86 22.97 -4.64
C PRO A 107 -6.10 22.07 -4.64
N VAL A 108 -6.99 22.26 -5.62
CA VAL A 108 -8.21 21.43 -5.75
C VAL A 108 -7.86 19.96 -5.94
N MET A 109 -6.87 19.66 -6.78
CA MET A 109 -6.46 18.30 -7.08
C MET A 109 -4.96 18.22 -7.35
N ARG A 110 -4.34 17.10 -6.97
CA ARG A 110 -2.98 16.71 -7.35
C ARG A 110 -2.93 15.19 -7.58
N PRO A 111 -2.33 14.72 -8.69
CA PRO A 111 -2.18 13.29 -8.92
C PRO A 111 -1.28 12.68 -7.84
N GLY A 112 -1.55 11.41 -7.50
CA GLY A 112 -0.70 10.60 -6.66
C GLY A 112 0.50 9.99 -7.42
N CYS A 113 1.30 9.22 -6.69
CA CYS A 113 2.31 8.32 -7.24
C CYS A 113 1.82 6.87 -7.16
N GLY A 114 2.49 5.96 -7.87
CA GLY A 114 2.29 4.53 -7.68
C GLY A 114 2.73 4.10 -6.27
N SER A 115 1.95 3.20 -5.67
CA SER A 115 2.28 2.55 -4.41
C SER A 115 3.57 1.75 -4.54
N LYS A 116 4.37 1.72 -3.46
CA LYS A 116 5.60 0.91 -3.40
C LYS A 116 5.32 -0.59 -3.56
N THR A 117 4.10 -1.03 -3.24
CA THR A 117 3.66 -2.42 -3.44
C THR A 117 3.65 -2.86 -4.90
N LEU A 118 3.61 -1.92 -5.84
CA LEU A 118 3.58 -2.17 -7.28
C LEU A 118 4.97 -1.99 -7.94
N GLU A 119 6.01 -1.69 -7.17
CA GLU A 119 7.35 -1.54 -7.73
C GLU A 119 7.85 -2.87 -8.31
N PRO A 120 8.60 -2.84 -9.44
CA PRO A 120 9.14 -4.05 -10.05
C PRO A 120 9.96 -4.88 -9.05
N GLY A 121 9.66 -6.17 -8.94
CA GLY A 121 10.33 -7.08 -8.01
C GLY A 121 9.84 -6.99 -6.56
N ILE A 122 9.00 -6.00 -6.20
CA ILE A 122 8.32 -5.93 -4.90
C ILE A 122 6.98 -6.64 -4.96
N ALA A 123 6.18 -6.38 -6.01
CA ALA A 123 4.86 -7.01 -6.18
C ALA A 123 4.93 -8.54 -6.13
N GLU A 124 5.89 -9.14 -6.83
CA GLU A 124 6.09 -10.58 -6.87
C GLU A 124 6.52 -11.14 -5.51
N LYS A 125 7.36 -10.41 -4.77
CA LYS A 125 7.77 -10.81 -3.42
C LYS A 125 6.61 -10.77 -2.44
N LEU A 126 5.75 -9.76 -2.55
CA LEU A 126 4.56 -9.64 -1.70
C LEU A 126 3.55 -10.73 -2.01
N GLU A 127 3.33 -11.05 -3.30
CA GLU A 127 2.47 -12.16 -3.71
C GLU A 127 2.98 -13.50 -3.17
N LEU A 128 4.30 -13.75 -3.24
CA LEU A 128 4.90 -14.96 -2.67
C LEU A 128 4.85 -14.99 -1.13
N ALA A 129 4.91 -13.84 -0.46
CA ALA A 129 4.93 -13.75 0.99
C ALA A 129 3.53 -13.80 1.62
N PHE A 130 2.54 -13.15 1.00
CA PHE A 130 1.24 -12.86 1.59
C PHE A 130 0.04 -13.28 0.73
N GLY A 131 0.27 -13.61 -0.53
CA GLY A 131 -0.72 -14.12 -1.46
C GLY A 131 -0.99 -15.60 -1.31
N ASP A 132 -1.88 -16.09 -2.18
CA ASP A 132 -2.31 -17.49 -2.20
C ASP A 132 -1.49 -18.35 -3.17
N VAL A 133 -0.43 -17.79 -3.76
CA VAL A 133 0.43 -18.49 -4.71
C VAL A 133 1.13 -19.67 -4.03
N LYS A 134 0.77 -20.88 -4.48
CA LYS A 134 1.46 -22.12 -4.11
C LYS A 134 2.43 -22.50 -5.21
N LEU A 135 3.71 -22.20 -5.01
CA LEU A 135 4.75 -22.76 -5.86
C LEU A 135 4.91 -24.25 -5.56
N GLN A 136 4.85 -25.07 -6.60
CA GLN A 136 5.21 -26.49 -6.52
C GLN A 136 6.47 -26.70 -7.32
N SER A 137 7.48 -27.28 -6.68
CA SER A 137 8.68 -27.78 -7.35
C SER A 137 8.80 -29.28 -7.09
N ARG A 138 9.47 -29.96 -8.01
CA ARG A 138 9.92 -31.33 -7.84
C ARG A 138 11.31 -31.45 -8.43
N GLU A 139 12.13 -32.28 -7.81
CA GLU A 139 13.41 -32.67 -8.40
C GLU A 139 13.14 -33.62 -9.58
N ILE A 140 13.91 -33.46 -10.65
CA ILE A 140 13.93 -34.40 -11.76
C ILE A 140 15.31 -35.02 -11.78
N ASP A 141 15.34 -36.34 -11.62
CA ASP A 141 16.56 -37.10 -11.76
C ASP A 141 17.02 -37.09 -13.23
N VAL A 142 18.25 -36.66 -13.46
CA VAL A 142 18.94 -36.64 -14.75
C VAL A 142 20.15 -37.53 -14.60
N SER A 143 20.36 -38.44 -15.55
CA SER A 143 21.49 -39.35 -15.44
C SER A 143 22.81 -38.58 -15.52
N ALA A 144 23.84 -39.04 -14.81
CA ALA A 144 25.15 -38.39 -14.85
C ALA A 144 25.83 -38.45 -16.24
N GLU A 145 25.30 -39.24 -17.17
CA GLU A 145 25.76 -39.38 -18.55
C GLU A 145 25.00 -38.45 -19.51
N ASP A 146 23.85 -37.91 -19.08
CA ASP A 146 23.06 -36.97 -19.85
C ASP A 146 23.51 -35.52 -19.59
N ASP A 147 23.46 -34.70 -20.62
CA ASP A 147 23.64 -33.25 -20.49
C ASP A 147 22.32 -32.62 -20.01
N ASP A 148 22.39 -31.80 -18.96
CA ASP A 148 21.21 -31.17 -18.35
C ASP A 148 20.42 -30.29 -19.32
N ILE A 149 21.10 -29.59 -20.24
CA ILE A 149 20.45 -28.71 -21.22
C ILE A 149 19.74 -29.56 -22.28
N GLU A 150 20.38 -30.61 -22.79
CA GLU A 150 19.74 -31.56 -23.72
C GLU A 150 18.56 -32.30 -23.07
N ALA A 151 18.71 -32.68 -21.80
CA ALA A 151 17.64 -33.31 -21.01
C ALA A 151 16.43 -32.36 -20.83
N CYS A 152 16.68 -31.06 -20.61
CA CYS A 152 15.63 -30.04 -20.55
C CYS A 152 14.97 -29.84 -21.93
N TYR A 153 15.76 -29.72 -23.00
CA TYR A 153 15.26 -29.56 -24.37
C TYR A 153 14.41 -30.75 -24.83
N ALA A 154 14.84 -31.98 -24.54
CA ALA A 154 14.07 -33.20 -24.84
C ALA A 154 12.71 -33.25 -24.11
N ARG A 155 12.57 -32.54 -22.98
CA ARG A 155 11.32 -32.39 -22.23
C ARG A 155 10.47 -31.20 -22.71
N GLY A 156 10.90 -30.50 -23.75
CA GLY A 156 10.19 -29.36 -24.36
C GLY A 156 10.36 -28.05 -23.58
N TRP A 157 11.39 -27.93 -22.76
CA TRP A 157 11.75 -26.68 -22.07
C TRP A 157 12.74 -25.91 -22.95
N SER A 158 12.47 -24.62 -23.19
CA SER A 158 13.29 -23.74 -24.04
C SER A 158 13.39 -22.33 -23.48
#